data_AF-A0A1D6K4F6-F1
#
_entry.id   AF-A0A1D6K4F6-F1
#
_cell.length_a   1.000
_cell.length_b   1.000
_cell.length_c   1.000
_cell.angle_alpha   90.00
_cell.angle_beta   90.00
_cell.angle_gamma   90.00
#
_symmetry.space_group_name_H-M   'P 1'
#
loop_
_entity.id
_entity.type
_entity.pdbx_description
1 polymer ?
#
loop_
_entity_poly.entity_id
_entity_poly.type
_entity_poly.pdbx_seq_one_letter_code
_entity_poly.pdbx_strand_id
1 'polypeptide(L)'
;MPRLKHMVVASSFKAALSSISPLVFLGFARIISTWGVDYQVHVGEYGVHWNFFFTLAAVSILTSIVRIHPKHCGLVGLLILAGYQIWLSSGLNEYLISDKRSADIISQNKEGIYSILGYWGMFLIGVSLGFYLFFDTSSKGKNRNTQVMKIWVLAALFWILAIIFDSYIERVSRRMCNFAYVMLVFGQNFQVLCILTLAGFVSYKKNLVLEDAFNQNMLGSFLLANILTGLVNLSVNTLSASSLTAFMILSVYTFALCMVTGLIHFCGVRMKFW
;
A
#
# COMPACT_ATOMS: atom_id res chain seq x y z
N MET A 1 8.11 17.15 -13.91
CA MET A 1 7.55 17.06 -12.54
C MET A 1 6.55 18.20 -12.19
N PRO A 2 5.45 18.43 -12.93
CA PRO A 2 4.37 19.34 -12.52
C PRO A 2 3.18 18.63 -11.82
N ARG A 3 3.12 17.29 -11.80
CA ARG A 3 1.96 16.49 -11.32
C ARG A 3 1.65 16.60 -9.84
N LEU A 4 2.60 17.11 -9.06
CA LEU A 4 2.49 17.18 -7.62
C LEU A 4 1.72 18.46 -7.19
N LYS A 5 1.79 19.56 -7.97
CA LYS A 5 0.90 20.74 -7.76
C LYS A 5 -0.59 20.44 -7.95
N HIS A 6 -0.93 19.38 -8.69
CA HIS A 6 -2.31 18.97 -8.97
C HIS A 6 -2.84 17.88 -8.04
N MET A 7 -2.03 17.33 -7.13
CA MET A 7 -2.44 16.13 -6.39
C MET A 7 -3.50 16.37 -5.31
N VAL A 8 -3.81 17.64 -4.98
CA VAL A 8 -4.91 17.95 -4.04
C VAL A 8 -5.71 19.22 -4.41
N VAL A 9 -5.34 19.92 -5.49
CA VAL A 9 -6.16 21.05 -6.00
C VAL A 9 -6.78 20.66 -7.33
N ALA A 10 -8.08 20.35 -7.25
CA ALA A 10 -9.03 20.18 -8.36
C ALA A 10 -8.63 19.16 -9.44
N SER A 11 -8.55 17.87 -9.09
CA SER A 11 -8.90 16.84 -10.09
C SER A 11 -10.43 16.80 -10.17
N SER A 12 -10.99 17.08 -11.35
CA SER A 12 -12.42 16.93 -11.62
C SER A 12 -12.87 15.52 -11.24
N PHE A 13 -14.12 15.34 -10.79
CA PHE A 13 -14.72 14.01 -10.56
C PHE A 13 -14.52 13.09 -11.78
N LYS A 14 -14.47 13.66 -12.99
CA LYS A 14 -14.17 12.96 -14.24
C LYS A 14 -12.73 12.42 -14.30
N ALA A 15 -11.74 13.16 -13.77
CA ALA A 15 -10.36 12.72 -13.67
C ALA A 15 -10.19 11.61 -12.63
N ALA A 16 -10.88 11.72 -11.49
CA ALA A 16 -10.95 10.65 -10.51
C ALA A 16 -11.56 9.38 -11.10
N LEU A 17 -12.70 9.48 -11.80
CA LEU A 17 -13.36 8.35 -12.44
C LEU A 17 -12.47 7.67 -13.50
N SER A 18 -11.71 8.47 -14.25
CA SER A 18 -10.71 7.96 -15.20
C SER A 18 -9.57 7.19 -14.52
N SER A 19 -9.17 7.57 -13.30
CA SER A 19 -8.17 6.83 -12.52
C SER A 19 -8.74 5.59 -11.80
N ILE A 20 -10.04 5.57 -11.52
CA ILE A 20 -10.73 4.47 -10.85
C ILE A 20 -10.99 3.31 -11.83
N SER A 21 -11.29 3.61 -13.09
CA SER A 21 -11.66 2.60 -14.10
C SER A 21 -10.64 1.46 -14.24
N PRO A 22 -9.32 1.70 -14.34
CA PRO A 22 -8.33 0.62 -14.39
C PRO A 22 -8.31 -0.25 -13.13
N LEU A 23 -8.50 0.34 -11.95
CA LEU A 23 -8.52 -0.40 -10.68
C LEU A 23 -9.73 -1.33 -10.59
N VAL A 24 -10.91 -0.82 -10.97
CA VAL A 24 -12.14 -1.63 -10.98
C VAL A 24 -12.01 -2.78 -11.98
N PHE A 25 -11.49 -2.50 -13.19
CA PHE A 25 -11.21 -3.53 -14.18
C PHE A 25 -10.27 -4.61 -13.65
N LEU A 26 -9.14 -4.21 -13.04
CA LEU A 26 -8.20 -5.14 -12.42
C LEU A 26 -8.83 -5.94 -11.26
N GLY A 27 -9.74 -5.33 -10.51
CA GLY A 27 -10.51 -5.99 -9.45
C GLY A 27 -11.38 -7.13 -9.99
N PHE A 28 -12.11 -6.89 -11.09
CA PHE A 28 -12.89 -7.93 -11.75
C PHE A 28 -12.02 -8.98 -12.44
N ALA A 29 -10.97 -8.55 -13.14
CA ALA A 29 -10.02 -9.45 -13.78
C ALA A 29 -9.39 -10.40 -12.75
N ARG A 30 -9.07 -9.91 -11.56
CA ARG A 30 -8.58 -10.74 -10.45
C ARG A 30 -9.60 -11.80 -10.06
N ILE A 31 -10.87 -11.44 -9.81
CA ILE A 31 -11.92 -12.42 -9.46
C ILE A 31 -12.00 -13.53 -10.52
N ILE A 32 -12.11 -13.13 -11.80
CA ILE A 32 -12.25 -14.06 -12.92
C ILE A 32 -11.02 -14.98 -12.99
N SER A 33 -9.81 -14.42 -12.88
CA SER A 33 -8.58 -15.20 -12.95
C SER A 33 -8.44 -16.19 -11.80
N THR A 34 -8.74 -15.78 -10.56
CA THR A 34 -8.62 -16.65 -9.39
C THR A 34 -9.67 -17.74 -9.39
N TRP A 35 -10.88 -17.45 -9.89
CA TRP A 35 -11.92 -18.44 -10.02
C TRP A 35 -11.63 -19.43 -11.15
N GLY A 36 -11.12 -18.95 -12.30
CA GLY A 36 -10.80 -19.80 -13.45
C GLY A 36 -9.62 -20.76 -13.23
N VAL A 37 -8.75 -20.50 -12.25
CA VAL A 37 -7.62 -21.38 -11.90
C VAL A 37 -7.78 -22.07 -10.54
N ASP A 38 -8.99 -22.04 -9.97
CA ASP A 38 -9.33 -22.59 -8.64
C ASP A 38 -8.32 -22.18 -7.55
N TYR A 39 -7.89 -20.92 -7.61
CA TYR A 39 -6.89 -20.39 -6.70
C TYR A 39 -7.46 -20.31 -5.28
N GLN A 40 -6.66 -20.71 -4.29
CA GLN A 40 -7.05 -20.63 -2.88
C GLN A 40 -7.08 -19.17 -2.41
N VAL A 41 -8.26 -18.55 -2.44
CA VAL A 41 -8.47 -17.19 -1.95
C VAL A 41 -8.80 -17.23 -0.45
N HIS A 42 -7.93 -16.61 0.36
CA HIS A 42 -8.20 -16.43 1.78
C HIS A 42 -9.31 -15.40 1.98
N VAL A 43 -10.53 -15.89 2.16
CA VAL A 43 -11.74 -15.09 2.40
C VAL A 43 -11.60 -14.17 3.62
N GLY A 44 -10.77 -14.54 4.60
CA GLY A 44 -10.44 -13.69 5.75
C GLY A 44 -9.57 -12.47 5.45
N GLU A 45 -9.01 -12.30 4.24
CA GLU A 45 -8.23 -11.09 3.93
C GLU A 45 -9.12 -9.90 3.54
N TYR A 46 -9.98 -10.09 2.53
CA TYR A 46 -10.84 -9.04 1.97
C TYR A 46 -12.33 -9.42 1.96
N GLY A 47 -12.65 -10.71 2.09
CA GLY A 47 -14.00 -11.23 1.87
C GLY A 47 -14.07 -12.16 0.66
N VAL A 48 -15.30 -12.52 0.29
CA VAL A 48 -15.57 -13.51 -0.76
C VAL A 48 -15.31 -12.96 -2.16
N HIS A 49 -15.76 -11.73 -2.42
CA HIS A 49 -15.70 -11.09 -3.74
C HIS A 49 -14.87 -9.81 -3.75
N TRP A 50 -14.42 -9.34 -2.59
CA TRP A 50 -13.63 -8.13 -2.48
C TRP A 50 -12.13 -8.42 -2.63
N ASN A 51 -11.38 -7.43 -3.09
CA ASN A 51 -9.92 -7.52 -3.17
C ASN A 51 -9.28 -6.13 -3.08
N PHE A 52 -7.95 -6.12 -3.01
CA PHE A 52 -7.14 -4.91 -2.88
C PHE A 52 -7.47 -3.81 -3.91
N PHE A 53 -7.75 -4.17 -5.17
CA PHE A 53 -8.05 -3.16 -6.19
C PHE A 53 -9.37 -2.44 -5.93
N PHE A 54 -10.38 -3.14 -5.42
CA PHE A 54 -11.64 -2.52 -5.00
C PHE A 54 -11.46 -1.62 -3.78
N THR A 55 -10.62 -2.01 -2.81
CA THR A 55 -10.25 -1.14 -1.70
C THR A 55 -9.58 0.15 -2.19
N LEU A 56 -8.62 0.07 -3.12
CA LEU A 56 -7.99 1.25 -3.72
C LEU A 56 -9.00 2.13 -4.48
N ALA A 57 -9.91 1.52 -5.23
CA ALA A 57 -10.97 2.24 -5.93
C ALA A 57 -11.88 2.99 -4.93
N ALA A 58 -12.29 2.34 -3.85
CA ALA A 58 -13.13 2.95 -2.81
C ALA A 58 -12.43 4.12 -2.10
N VAL A 59 -11.15 3.97 -1.71
CA VAL A 59 -10.35 5.05 -1.11
C VAL A 59 -10.21 6.24 -2.07
N SER A 60 -10.03 5.96 -3.37
CA SER A 60 -9.95 7.00 -4.41
C SER A 60 -11.27 7.76 -4.57
N ILE A 61 -12.41 7.05 -4.52
CA ILE A 61 -13.75 7.66 -4.54
C ILE A 61 -13.96 8.55 -3.31
N LEU A 62 -13.71 8.03 -2.11
CA LEU A 62 -13.88 8.77 -0.85
C LEU A 62 -13.06 10.07 -0.83
N THR A 63 -11.80 9.99 -1.23
CA THR A 63 -10.90 11.16 -1.33
C THR A 63 -11.37 12.17 -2.36
N SER A 64 -11.98 11.72 -3.46
CA SER A 64 -12.48 12.62 -4.52
C SER A 64 -13.74 13.38 -4.09
N ILE A 65 -14.57 12.75 -3.26
CA ILE A 65 -15.76 13.36 -2.66
C ILE A 65 -15.34 14.35 -1.57
N VAL A 66 -14.46 13.92 -0.67
CA VAL A 66 -14.02 14.71 0.50
C VAL A 66 -12.74 15.48 0.15
N ARG A 67 -12.92 16.66 -0.44
CA ARG A 67 -11.81 17.52 -0.89
C ARG A 67 -11.17 18.28 0.27
N ILE A 68 -10.12 17.73 0.85
CA ILE A 68 -9.37 18.35 1.96
C ILE A 68 -8.03 18.86 1.43
N HIS A 69 -7.62 20.06 1.83
CA HIS A 69 -6.30 20.60 1.49
C HIS A 69 -5.17 19.74 2.12
N PRO A 70 -4.01 19.51 1.44
CA PRO A 70 -3.02 18.54 1.90
C PRO A 70 -2.49 18.79 3.31
N LYS A 71 -2.40 20.07 3.73
CA LYS A 71 -1.99 20.47 5.08
C LYS A 71 -2.90 19.93 6.19
N HIS A 72 -4.20 19.79 5.93
CA HIS A 72 -5.18 19.32 6.91
C HIS A 72 -5.48 17.82 6.78
N CYS A 73 -5.09 17.19 5.67
CA CYS A 73 -5.33 15.76 5.43
C CYS A 73 -4.76 14.88 6.54
N GLY A 74 -3.59 15.22 7.09
CA GLY A 74 -2.96 14.42 8.14
C GLY A 74 -3.79 14.37 9.42
N LEU A 75 -4.30 15.51 9.87
CA LEU A 75 -5.15 15.59 11.06
C LEU A 75 -6.47 14.84 10.84
N VAL A 76 -7.11 15.04 9.68
CA VAL A 76 -8.36 14.34 9.35
C VAL A 76 -8.15 12.83 9.26
N GLY A 77 -7.05 12.39 8.64
CA GLY A 77 -6.69 10.97 8.56
C GLY A 77 -6.46 10.34 9.93
N LEU A 78 -5.80 11.06 10.85
CA LEU A 78 -5.62 10.62 12.24
C LEU A 78 -6.95 10.51 12.99
N LEU A 79 -7.86 11.48 12.82
CA LEU A 79 -9.18 11.45 13.44
C LEU A 79 -10.04 10.28 12.92
N ILE A 80 -10.03 10.04 11.61
CA ILE A 80 -10.72 8.89 11.00
C ILE A 80 -10.14 7.59 11.54
N LEU A 81 -8.81 7.45 11.58
CA LEU A 81 -8.16 6.24 12.04
C LEU A 81 -8.39 5.99 13.54
N ALA A 82 -8.36 7.05 14.36
CA ALA A 82 -8.68 6.95 15.79
C ALA A 82 -10.16 6.58 16.02
N GLY A 83 -11.09 7.22 15.32
CA GLY A 83 -12.51 6.88 15.40
C GLY A 83 -12.79 5.45 14.94
N TYR A 84 -12.14 5.00 13.87
CA TYR A 84 -12.22 3.62 13.40
C TYR A 84 -11.64 2.63 14.42
N GLN A 85 -10.51 2.95 15.06
CA GLN A 85 -9.95 2.11 16.11
C GLN A 85 -10.86 2.01 17.34
N ILE A 86 -11.53 3.10 17.74
CA ILE A 86 -12.51 3.07 18.82
C ILE A 86 -13.67 2.13 18.45
N TRP A 87 -14.14 2.18 17.20
CA TRP A 87 -15.19 1.29 16.73
C TRP A 87 -14.74 -0.18 16.70
N LEU A 88 -13.51 -0.46 16.26
CA LEU A 88 -12.89 -1.79 16.35
C LEU A 88 -12.89 -2.31 17.78
N SER A 89 -12.38 -1.52 18.72
CA SER A 89 -12.34 -1.86 20.14
C SER A 89 -13.73 -1.96 20.80
N SER A 90 -14.78 -1.42 20.18
CA SER A 90 -16.17 -1.53 20.66
C SER A 90 -16.90 -2.79 20.17
N GLY A 91 -16.18 -3.78 19.62
CA GLY A 91 -16.72 -5.08 19.20
C GLY A 91 -16.80 -5.30 17.70
N LEU A 92 -16.46 -4.30 16.86
CA LEU A 92 -16.37 -4.52 15.41
C LEU A 92 -15.25 -5.53 15.08
N ASN A 93 -14.18 -5.58 15.88
CA ASN A 93 -13.09 -6.54 15.69
C ASN A 93 -13.56 -8.01 15.81
N GLU A 94 -14.41 -8.32 16.78
CA GLU A 94 -15.02 -9.65 16.96
C GLU A 94 -15.89 -10.03 15.76
N TYR A 95 -16.72 -9.09 15.29
CA TYR A 95 -17.52 -9.30 14.09
C TYR A 95 -16.63 -9.55 12.86
N LEU A 96 -15.56 -8.78 12.68
CA LEU A 96 -14.65 -8.93 11.56
C LEU A 96 -13.84 -10.22 11.63
N ILE A 97 -13.43 -10.71 12.80
CA ILE A 97 -12.69 -11.98 12.93
C ILE A 97 -13.59 -13.18 12.69
N SER A 98 -14.84 -13.11 13.13
CA SER A 98 -15.78 -14.24 13.08
C SER A 98 -15.96 -14.80 11.66
N ASP A 99 -16.11 -16.12 11.55
CA ASP A 99 -16.40 -16.78 10.28
C ASP A 99 -17.88 -16.68 9.89
N LYS A 100 -18.72 -16.16 10.78
CA LYS A 100 -20.16 -15.97 10.53
C LYS A 100 -20.35 -14.93 9.43
N ARG A 101 -21.05 -15.34 8.36
CA ARG A 101 -21.46 -14.50 7.24
C ARG A 101 -22.95 -14.69 7.01
N SER A 102 -23.68 -13.59 6.83
CA SER A 102 -25.04 -13.63 6.31
C SER A 102 -25.03 -13.71 4.78
N ALA A 103 -26.21 -13.87 4.19
CA ALA A 103 -26.37 -13.90 2.73
C ALA A 103 -26.09 -12.54 2.06
N ASP A 104 -25.96 -11.46 2.84
CA ASP A 104 -25.80 -10.10 2.35
C ASP A 104 -24.41 -9.86 1.76
N ILE A 105 -24.33 -9.13 0.64
CA ILE A 105 -23.06 -8.80 -0.03
C ILE A 105 -22.08 -8.09 0.92
N ILE A 106 -22.58 -7.26 1.84
CA ILE A 106 -21.76 -6.55 2.83
C ILE A 106 -21.13 -7.54 3.82
N SER A 107 -21.89 -8.52 4.32
CA SER A 107 -21.37 -9.51 5.26
C SER A 107 -20.38 -10.47 4.59
N GLN A 108 -20.61 -10.82 3.33
CA GLN A 108 -19.67 -11.59 2.53
C GLN A 108 -18.34 -10.86 2.29
N ASN A 109 -18.32 -9.54 2.37
CA ASN A 109 -17.16 -8.71 2.08
C ASN A 109 -16.75 -7.80 3.25
N LYS A 110 -17.16 -8.15 4.47
CA LYS A 110 -17.05 -7.28 5.65
C LYS A 110 -15.61 -6.81 5.88
N GLU A 111 -14.63 -7.70 5.76
CA GLU A 111 -13.22 -7.40 5.97
C GLU A 111 -12.74 -6.27 5.05
N GLY A 112 -13.00 -6.43 3.75
CA GLY A 112 -12.59 -5.49 2.73
C GLY A 112 -13.35 -4.16 2.81
N ILE A 113 -14.63 -4.19 3.15
CA ILE A 113 -15.48 -2.99 3.24
C ILE A 113 -15.16 -2.15 4.47
N TYR A 114 -15.15 -2.75 5.66
CA TYR A 114 -14.91 -1.99 6.90
C TYR A 114 -13.46 -1.48 6.98
N SER A 115 -12.49 -2.25 6.47
CA SER A 115 -11.09 -1.81 6.45
C SER A 115 -10.82 -0.59 5.55
N ILE A 116 -11.76 -0.21 4.66
CA ILE A 116 -11.63 1.01 3.83
C ILE A 116 -11.38 2.25 4.70
N LEU A 117 -11.98 2.34 5.89
CA LEU A 117 -11.75 3.47 6.80
C LEU A 117 -10.30 3.53 7.28
N GLY A 118 -9.73 2.39 7.64
CA GLY A 118 -8.31 2.28 7.99
C GLY A 118 -7.39 2.67 6.83
N TYR A 119 -7.66 2.15 5.63
CA TYR A 119 -6.89 2.48 4.43
C TYR A 119 -7.04 3.95 4.00
N TRP A 120 -8.22 4.54 4.18
CA TRP A 120 -8.45 5.94 3.86
C TRP A 120 -7.73 6.86 4.86
N GLY A 121 -7.76 6.54 6.15
CA GLY A 121 -6.96 7.22 7.17
C GLY A 121 -5.47 7.15 6.86
N MET A 122 -4.95 5.96 6.54
CA MET A 122 -3.57 5.75 6.09
C MET A 122 -3.23 6.61 4.87
N PHE A 123 -4.09 6.63 3.85
CA PHE A 123 -3.88 7.42 2.64
C PHE A 123 -3.75 8.91 2.96
N LEU A 124 -4.67 9.48 3.74
CA LEU A 124 -4.67 10.90 4.08
C LEU A 124 -3.44 11.32 4.91
N ILE A 125 -3.01 10.47 5.85
CA ILE A 125 -1.77 10.66 6.60
C ILE A 125 -0.57 10.65 5.63
N GLY A 126 -0.53 9.70 4.70
CA GLY A 126 0.52 9.59 3.69
C GLY A 126 0.63 10.83 2.79
N VAL A 127 -0.51 11.38 2.34
CA VAL A 127 -0.56 12.62 1.56
C VAL A 127 0.04 13.79 2.34
N SER A 128 -0.32 13.92 3.62
CA SER A 128 0.22 14.97 4.50
C SER A 128 1.73 14.84 4.70
N LEU A 129 2.21 13.63 5.04
CA LEU A 129 3.63 13.36 5.21
C LEU A 129 4.43 13.68 3.93
N GLY A 130 3.92 13.24 2.77
CA GLY A 130 4.53 13.55 1.47
C GLY A 130 4.57 15.05 1.18
N PHE A 131 3.51 15.79 1.52
CA PHE A 131 3.47 17.24 1.38
C PHE A 131 4.55 17.94 2.22
N TYR A 132 4.67 17.59 3.50
CA TYR A 132 5.67 18.20 4.40
C TYR A 132 7.11 17.80 4.08
N LEU A 133 7.34 16.56 3.65
CA LEU A 133 8.67 16.07 3.32
C LEU A 133 9.19 16.63 1.98
N PHE A 134 8.35 16.63 0.95
CA PHE A 134 8.78 16.95 -0.41
C PHE A 134 8.44 18.37 -0.87
N PHE A 135 7.30 18.95 -0.50
CA PHE A 135 6.88 20.26 -1.04
C PHE A 135 7.20 21.44 -0.16
N ASP A 136 6.80 21.39 1.11
CA ASP A 136 7.05 22.49 2.04
C ASP A 136 8.57 22.70 2.19
N THR A 137 9.35 21.63 2.00
CA THR A 137 10.80 21.68 2.03
C THR A 137 11.43 22.24 0.74
N SER A 138 10.80 22.05 -0.44
CA SER A 138 11.34 22.53 -1.72
C SER A 138 11.28 24.07 -1.85
N SER A 139 10.33 24.72 -1.16
CA SER A 139 10.17 26.18 -1.19
C SER A 139 11.15 26.96 -0.30
N LYS A 140 11.93 26.30 0.57
CA LYS A 140 12.75 26.95 1.62
C LYS A 140 14.25 26.62 1.58
N GLY A 141 14.79 26.20 0.43
CA GLY A 141 16.25 26.13 0.20
C GLY A 141 17.05 25.37 1.27
N LYS A 142 16.54 24.23 1.75
CA LYS A 142 17.18 23.48 2.86
C LYS A 142 18.10 22.34 2.41
N ASN A 143 19.10 22.10 3.25
CA ASN A 143 20.15 21.08 3.15
C ASN A 143 19.57 19.65 3.10
N ARG A 144 20.04 18.82 2.15
CA ARG A 144 19.71 17.38 2.00
C ARG A 144 19.82 16.63 3.32
N ASN A 145 20.82 16.94 4.14
CA ASN A 145 21.03 16.27 5.43
C ASN A 145 19.85 16.47 6.39
N THR A 146 19.22 17.66 6.38
CA THR A 146 18.05 17.92 7.23
C THR A 146 16.83 17.08 6.80
N GLN A 147 16.65 16.85 5.50
CA GLN A 147 15.57 15.99 5.00
C GLN A 147 15.79 14.53 5.37
N VAL A 148 17.02 14.04 5.20
CA VAL A 148 17.39 12.68 5.62
C VAL A 148 17.11 12.53 7.12
N MET A 149 17.60 13.43 7.97
CA MET A 149 17.35 13.35 9.41
C MET A 149 15.85 13.27 9.76
N LYS A 150 14.99 14.03 9.07
CA LYS A 150 13.53 13.93 9.26
C LYS A 150 12.99 12.54 8.92
N ILE A 151 13.42 11.94 7.81
CA ILE A 151 12.99 10.60 7.40
C ILE A 151 13.36 9.57 8.48
N TRP A 152 14.57 9.66 9.01
CA TRP A 152 15.06 8.77 10.06
C TRP A 152 14.30 8.91 11.38
N VAL A 153 14.05 10.15 11.82
CA VAL A 153 13.25 10.43 13.01
C VAL A 153 11.83 9.91 12.85
N LEU A 154 11.21 10.11 11.68
CA LEU A 154 9.88 9.56 11.39
C LEU A 154 9.87 8.04 11.37
N ALA A 155 10.88 7.39 10.80
CA ALA A 155 11.01 5.94 10.80
C ALA A 155 11.03 5.38 12.24
N ALA A 156 11.88 5.94 13.10
CA ALA A 156 11.97 5.55 14.51
C ALA A 156 10.65 5.79 15.25
N LEU A 157 10.02 6.96 15.03
CA LEU A 157 8.74 7.30 15.63
C LEU A 157 7.65 6.30 15.25
N PHE A 158 7.48 5.99 13.96
CA PHE A 158 6.46 5.04 13.52
C PHE A 158 6.69 3.63 14.04
N TRP A 159 7.94 3.17 14.14
CA TRP A 159 8.25 1.88 14.76
C TRP A 159 7.91 1.84 16.25
N ILE A 160 8.28 2.88 17.00
CA ILE A 160 7.93 2.99 18.42
C ILE A 160 6.41 3.00 18.59
N LEU A 161 5.69 3.80 17.80
CA LEU A 161 4.23 3.82 17.83
C LEU A 161 3.65 2.45 17.47
N ALA A 162 4.15 1.78 16.42
CA ALA A 162 3.69 0.44 16.04
C ALA A 162 3.81 -0.55 17.20
N ILE A 163 4.94 -0.55 17.92
CA ILE A 163 5.16 -1.40 19.09
C ILE A 163 4.18 -1.06 20.23
N ILE A 164 3.97 0.23 20.51
CA ILE A 164 3.04 0.69 21.55
C ILE A 164 1.60 0.28 21.20
N PHE A 165 1.12 0.57 20.00
CA PHE A 165 -0.24 0.25 19.59
C PHE A 165 -0.48 -1.27 19.53
N ASP A 166 0.49 -2.06 19.04
CA ASP A 166 0.42 -3.53 19.04
C ASP A 166 0.32 -4.12 20.45
N SER A 167 1.05 -3.54 21.40
CA SER A 167 1.16 -4.07 22.76
C SER A 167 -0.01 -3.64 23.66
N TYR A 168 -0.50 -2.40 23.53
CA TYR A 168 -1.43 -1.81 24.49
C TYR A 168 -2.86 -1.64 23.98
N ILE A 169 -3.11 -1.62 22.67
CA ILE A 169 -4.43 -1.33 22.11
C ILE A 169 -4.99 -2.54 21.40
N GLU A 170 -4.36 -2.96 20.31
CA GLU A 170 -4.80 -4.12 19.53
C GLU A 170 -3.65 -4.63 18.69
N ARG A 171 -3.52 -5.96 18.59
CA ARG A 171 -2.50 -6.60 17.76
C ARG A 171 -2.59 -6.14 16.31
N VAL A 172 -1.45 -6.01 15.64
CA VAL A 172 -1.37 -5.63 14.23
C VAL A 172 -2.24 -6.56 13.38
N SER A 173 -3.21 -5.99 12.68
CA SER A 173 -4.13 -6.75 11.83
C SER A 173 -4.29 -6.10 10.46
N ARG A 174 -3.73 -6.75 9.43
CA ARG A 174 -3.92 -6.37 8.02
C ARG A 174 -5.38 -6.50 7.58
N ARG A 175 -6.08 -7.56 8.05
CA ARG A 175 -7.51 -7.81 7.79
C ARG A 175 -8.38 -6.62 8.20
N MET A 176 -8.09 -6.04 9.35
CA MET A 176 -8.85 -4.88 9.87
C MET A 176 -8.28 -3.55 9.39
N CYS A 177 -7.02 -3.51 8.94
CA CYS A 177 -6.26 -2.29 8.72
C CYS A 177 -6.34 -1.35 9.94
N ASN A 178 -6.08 -1.91 11.13
CA ASN A 178 -6.20 -1.21 12.40
C ASN A 178 -5.05 -0.20 12.63
N PHE A 179 -5.13 0.60 13.68
CA PHE A 179 -4.17 1.69 13.93
C PHE A 179 -2.73 1.16 14.04
N ALA A 180 -2.54 0.06 14.76
CA ALA A 180 -1.24 -0.60 14.91
C ALA A 180 -0.66 -1.01 13.55
N TYR A 181 -1.48 -1.60 12.68
CA TYR A 181 -1.09 -1.94 11.31
C TYR A 181 -0.68 -0.71 10.51
N VAL A 182 -1.41 0.39 10.61
CA VAL A 182 -1.05 1.63 9.89
C VAL A 182 0.30 2.17 10.33
N MET A 183 0.58 2.21 11.64
CA MET A 183 1.89 2.63 12.16
C MET A 183 3.00 1.70 11.69
N LEU A 184 2.77 0.38 11.70
CA LEU A 184 3.73 -0.60 11.20
C LEU A 184 4.05 -0.40 9.72
N VAL A 185 3.03 -0.18 8.89
CA VAL A 185 3.20 0.07 7.45
C VAL A 185 4.00 1.35 7.22
N PHE A 186 3.73 2.43 7.95
CA PHE A 186 4.56 3.63 7.87
C PHE A 186 5.99 3.37 8.34
N GLY A 187 6.19 2.67 9.46
CA GLY A 187 7.52 2.31 9.98
C GLY A 187 8.35 1.56 8.95
N GLN A 188 7.77 0.53 8.32
CA GLN A 188 8.42 -0.25 7.26
C GLN A 188 8.77 0.62 6.03
N ASN A 189 7.82 1.43 5.54
CA ASN A 189 8.07 2.28 4.38
C ASN A 189 9.15 3.33 4.64
N PHE A 190 9.12 3.98 5.80
CA PHE A 190 10.13 4.96 6.19
C PHE A 190 11.49 4.31 6.44
N GLN A 191 11.53 3.08 6.96
CA GLN A 191 12.78 2.31 7.08
C GLN A 191 13.39 2.01 5.70
N VAL A 192 12.58 1.63 4.72
CA VAL A 192 13.07 1.44 3.33
C VAL A 192 13.62 2.76 2.78
N LEU A 193 12.95 3.89 3.03
CA LEU A 193 13.48 5.21 2.66
C LEU A 193 14.81 5.52 3.37
N CYS A 194 14.98 5.15 4.65
CA CYS A 194 16.26 5.29 5.34
C CYS A 194 17.37 4.50 4.62
N ILE A 195 17.12 3.24 4.25
CA ILE A 195 18.06 2.39 3.52
C ILE A 195 18.44 3.02 2.16
N LEU A 196 17.44 3.52 1.41
CA LEU A 196 17.70 4.20 0.15
C LEU A 196 18.51 5.50 0.33
N THR A 197 18.24 6.26 1.40
CA THR A 197 19.01 7.48 1.68
C THR A 197 20.46 7.17 2.06
N LEU A 198 20.74 6.06 2.76
CA LEU A 198 22.09 5.55 3.02
C LEU A 198 22.81 5.19 1.72
N ALA A 199 22.15 4.40 0.87
CA ALA A 199 22.70 4.04 -0.43
C ALA A 199 23.02 5.30 -1.27
N GLY A 200 22.20 6.34 -1.17
CA GLY A 200 22.42 7.63 -1.82
C GLY A 200 23.57 8.47 -1.24
N PHE A 201 24.05 8.21 -0.01
CA PHE A 201 25.31 8.81 0.49
C PHE A 201 26.53 8.11 -0.10
N VAL A 202 26.42 6.81 -0.39
CA VAL A 202 27.48 6.04 -1.06
C VAL A 202 27.51 6.37 -2.56
N SER A 203 26.34 6.38 -3.21
CA SER A 203 26.17 6.71 -4.63
C SER A 203 25.93 8.21 -4.80
N TYR A 204 27.00 9.01 -4.71
CA TYR A 204 26.93 10.48 -4.62
C TYR A 204 26.27 11.22 -5.81
N LYS A 205 26.02 10.55 -6.95
CA LYS A 205 25.63 11.24 -8.21
C LYS A 205 24.49 10.63 -9.03
N LYS A 206 24.10 9.37 -8.83
CA LYS A 206 23.05 8.71 -9.62
C LYS A 206 22.23 7.75 -8.77
N ASN A 207 20.92 7.70 -9.05
CA ASN A 207 20.04 6.65 -8.53
C ASN A 207 20.55 5.28 -8.97
N LEU A 208 20.16 4.24 -8.22
CA LEU A 208 20.44 2.87 -8.62
C LEU A 208 19.64 2.55 -9.90
N VAL A 209 20.25 1.87 -10.87
CA VAL A 209 19.58 1.53 -12.14
C VAL A 209 18.28 0.76 -11.89
N LEU A 210 18.31 -0.15 -10.92
CA LEU A 210 17.14 -0.94 -10.54
C LEU A 210 16.05 -0.08 -9.89
N GLU A 211 16.41 0.93 -9.12
CA GLU A 211 15.45 1.90 -8.55
C GLU A 211 14.74 2.66 -9.67
N ASP A 212 15.47 3.15 -10.67
CA ASP A 212 14.88 3.81 -11.83
C ASP A 212 14.00 2.85 -12.64
N ALA A 213 14.38 1.58 -12.75
CA ALA A 213 13.60 0.55 -13.46
C ALA A 213 12.23 0.30 -12.80
N PHE A 214 12.20 0.12 -11.48
CA PHE A 214 10.94 -0.03 -10.73
C PHE A 214 10.11 1.25 -10.73
N ASN A 215 10.74 2.42 -10.56
CA ASN A 215 10.04 3.71 -10.55
C ASN A 215 9.35 4.03 -11.88
N GLN A 216 9.90 3.58 -13.01
CA GLN A 216 9.29 3.83 -14.33
C GLN A 216 8.03 3.01 -14.60
N ASN A 217 7.94 1.78 -14.10
CA ASN A 217 6.90 0.80 -14.45
C ASN A 217 6.20 0.21 -13.20
N MET A 218 6.01 0.99 -12.14
CA MET A 218 5.58 0.51 -10.82
C MET A 218 4.34 -0.40 -10.83
N LEU A 219 3.28 -0.04 -11.56
CA LEU A 219 2.08 -0.88 -11.68
C LEU A 219 2.37 -2.17 -12.43
N GLY A 220 3.13 -2.10 -13.53
CA GLY A 220 3.48 -3.27 -14.33
C GLY A 220 4.34 -4.26 -13.54
N SER A 221 5.35 -3.77 -12.82
CA SER A 221 6.15 -4.60 -11.91
C SER A 221 5.31 -5.19 -10.78
N PHE A 222 4.33 -4.44 -10.27
CA PHE A 222 3.40 -4.93 -9.25
C PHE A 222 2.50 -6.06 -9.79
N LEU A 223 1.94 -5.92 -10.99
CA LEU A 223 1.12 -6.97 -11.60
C LEU A 223 1.95 -8.22 -11.93
N LEU A 224 3.16 -8.03 -12.47
CA LEU A 224 4.10 -9.12 -12.72
C LEU A 224 4.44 -9.88 -11.43
N ALA A 225 4.72 -9.16 -10.34
CA ALA A 225 4.96 -9.74 -9.02
C ALA A 225 3.76 -10.59 -8.53
N ASN A 226 2.53 -10.09 -8.70
CA ASN A 226 1.32 -10.85 -8.34
C ASN A 226 1.16 -12.12 -9.19
N ILE A 227 1.42 -12.05 -10.50
CA ILE A 227 1.36 -13.21 -11.40
C ILE A 227 2.41 -14.25 -11.00
N LEU A 228 3.66 -13.84 -10.79
CA LEU A 228 4.74 -14.73 -10.36
C LEU A 228 4.44 -15.37 -9.00
N THR A 229 3.85 -14.62 -8.06
CA THR A 229 3.42 -15.16 -6.76
C THR A 229 2.31 -16.20 -6.93
N GLY A 230 1.33 -15.92 -7.80
CA GLY A 230 0.27 -16.87 -8.14
C GLY A 230 0.83 -18.16 -8.76
N LEU A 231 1.80 -18.05 -9.68
CA LEU A 231 2.48 -19.19 -10.28
C LEU A 231 3.21 -20.04 -9.23
N VAL A 232 3.93 -19.42 -8.31
CA VAL A 232 4.61 -20.14 -7.21
C VAL A 232 3.59 -20.89 -6.33
N ASN A 233 2.50 -20.24 -5.93
CA ASN A 233 1.48 -20.85 -5.07
C ASN A 233 0.70 -21.99 -5.76
N LEU A 234 0.55 -21.94 -7.09
CA LEU A 234 -0.04 -23.04 -7.86
C LEU A 234 0.95 -24.19 -8.09
N SER A 235 2.26 -23.89 -8.16
CA SER A 235 3.30 -24.88 -8.47
C SER A 235 3.84 -25.60 -7.23
N VAL A 236 3.82 -24.95 -6.07
CA VAL A 236 4.43 -25.45 -4.83
C VAL A 236 3.43 -25.29 -3.68
N ASN A 237 3.30 -26.32 -2.84
CA ASN A 237 2.58 -26.20 -1.58
C ASN A 237 3.40 -25.36 -0.57
N THR A 238 3.22 -24.05 -0.65
CA THR A 238 3.96 -23.06 0.13
C THR A 238 3.73 -23.17 1.63
N LEU A 239 2.59 -23.70 2.08
CA LEU A 239 2.28 -23.91 3.50
C LEU A 239 3.15 -25.00 4.14
N SER A 240 3.60 -25.97 3.34
CA SER A 240 4.43 -27.10 3.79
C SER A 240 5.92 -26.95 3.48
N ALA A 241 6.31 -25.84 2.84
CA ALA A 241 7.68 -25.64 2.39
C ALA A 241 8.64 -25.45 3.58
N SER A 242 9.79 -26.13 3.55
CA SER A 242 10.85 -25.93 4.54
C SER A 242 11.44 -24.51 4.44
N SER A 243 12.07 -24.03 5.52
CA SER A 243 12.70 -22.70 5.53
C SER A 243 13.73 -22.52 4.41
N LEU A 244 14.50 -23.56 4.08
CA LEU A 244 15.48 -23.52 2.99
C LEU A 244 14.78 -23.43 1.62
N THR A 245 13.75 -24.25 1.40
CA THR A 245 12.97 -24.21 0.16
C THR A 245 12.29 -22.86 -0.02
N ALA A 246 11.70 -22.30 1.03
CA ALA A 246 11.08 -20.97 1.02
C ALA A 246 12.11 -19.88 0.67
N PHE A 247 13.29 -19.92 1.29
CA PHE A 247 14.38 -18.99 0.98
C PHE A 247 14.83 -19.07 -0.48
N MET A 248 14.99 -20.29 -1.01
CA MET A 248 15.37 -20.49 -2.42
C MET A 248 14.31 -19.97 -3.38
N ILE A 249 13.03 -20.28 -3.11
CA ILE A 249 11.90 -19.78 -3.90
C ILE A 249 11.88 -18.25 -3.90
N LEU A 250 12.01 -17.61 -2.74
CA LEU A 250 12.01 -16.15 -2.62
C LEU A 250 13.22 -15.52 -3.33
N SER A 251 14.38 -16.17 -3.28
CA SER A 251 15.59 -15.70 -3.98
C SER A 251 15.43 -15.76 -5.49
N VAL A 252 14.92 -16.88 -6.02
CA VAL A 252 14.64 -17.04 -7.45
C VAL A 252 13.54 -16.07 -7.90
N TYR A 253 12.47 -15.94 -7.12
CA TYR A 253 11.38 -14.99 -7.38
C TYR A 253 11.90 -13.55 -7.47
N THR A 254 12.71 -13.13 -6.49
CA THR A 254 13.27 -11.77 -6.45
C THR A 254 14.22 -11.54 -7.61
N PHE A 255 15.10 -12.50 -7.91
CA PHE A 255 16.01 -12.42 -9.04
C PHE A 255 15.26 -12.31 -10.38
N ALA A 256 14.26 -13.16 -10.61
CA ALA A 256 13.45 -13.13 -11.82
C ALA A 256 12.72 -11.80 -11.99
N LEU A 257 12.09 -11.29 -10.91
CA LEU A 257 11.39 -10.01 -10.93
C LEU A 257 12.33 -8.84 -11.25
N CYS A 258 13.50 -8.80 -10.60
CA CYS A 258 14.53 -7.78 -10.87
C CYS A 258 15.08 -7.87 -12.29
N MET A 259 15.35 -9.08 -12.79
CA MET A 259 15.88 -9.30 -14.13
C MET A 259 14.88 -8.86 -15.20
N VAL A 260 13.61 -9.28 -15.09
CA VAL A 260 12.57 -8.89 -16.06
C VAL A 260 12.35 -7.37 -16.03
N THR A 261 12.24 -6.77 -14.84
CA THR A 261 12.05 -5.32 -14.72
C THR A 261 13.25 -4.53 -15.26
N GLY A 262 14.47 -5.01 -15.01
CA GLY A 262 15.70 -4.43 -15.55
C GLY A 262 15.81 -4.54 -17.06
N LEU A 263 15.43 -5.68 -17.65
CA LEU A 263 15.41 -5.88 -19.11
C LEU A 263 14.38 -4.97 -19.79
N ILE A 264 13.18 -4.84 -19.22
CA ILE A 264 12.13 -3.93 -19.73
C ILE A 264 12.65 -2.49 -19.75
N HIS A 265 13.32 -2.07 -18.67
CA HIS A 265 13.93 -0.74 -18.59
C HIS A 265 15.06 -0.55 -19.60
N PHE A 266 15.95 -1.54 -19.76
CA PHE A 266 17.03 -1.53 -20.75
C PHE A 266 16.49 -1.41 -22.18
N CYS A 267 15.39 -2.11 -22.49
CA CYS A 267 14.71 -2.03 -23.78
C CYS A 267 13.92 -0.72 -23.98
N GLY A 268 13.87 0.18 -22.98
CA GLY A 268 13.16 1.44 -23.05
C GLY A 268 11.63 1.32 -23.05
N VAL A 269 11.08 0.15 -22.70
CA VAL A 269 9.64 -0.09 -22.73
C VAL A 269 8.97 0.55 -21.51
N ARG A 270 8.02 1.44 -21.76
CA ARG A 270 7.22 2.09 -20.71
C ARG A 270 5.80 1.54 -20.70
N MET A 271 5.48 0.74 -19.69
CA MET A 271 4.14 0.26 -19.41
C MET A 271 3.36 1.33 -18.64
N LYS A 272 3.11 2.48 -19.29
CA LYS A 272 2.22 3.50 -18.73
C LYS A 272 0.80 3.21 -19.15
N PHE A 273 0.09 2.50 -18.30
CA PHE A 273 -1.37 2.61 -18.26
C PHE A 273 -1.67 3.82 -17.36
N TRP A 274 -1.81 5.03 -17.95
CA TRP A 274 -2.02 6.37 -17.32
C TRP A 274 -0.80 7.30 -17.11
#